data_AF-A0A6C0HG12-F1
#
_entry.id   AF-A0A6C0HG12-F1
#
_cell.length_a   1.000
_cell.length_b   1.000
_cell.length_c   1.000
_cell.angle_alpha   90.00
_cell.angle_beta   90.00
_cell.angle_gamma   90.00
#
_symmetry.space_group_name_H-M   'P 1'
#
loop_
_entity.id
_entity.type
_entity.pdbx_description
1 polymer ?
#
loop_
_entity_poly.entity_id
_entity_poly.type
_entity_poly.pdbx_seq_one_letter_code
_entity_poly.pdbx_strand_id
1 'polypeptide(L)' 'MSYIMWSSFALLMIAITLSFVIVKYEHFIASPDDQRCGIDQNPCPFGTYCANGYCIGNTPPALPSNTGLPVFP' A
#
# COMPACT_ATOMS: atom_id res chain seq x y z
N MET A 1 -42.14 -7.68 16.63
CA MET A 1 -41.13 -8.74 16.34
C MET A 1 -40.31 -8.47 15.09
N SER A 2 -40.89 -7.98 13.99
CA SER A 2 -40.13 -7.80 12.72
C SER A 2 -38.99 -6.76 12.77
N TYR A 3 -39.12 -5.69 13.55
CA TYR A 3 -38.12 -4.61 13.60
C TYR A 3 -36.81 -5.02 14.32
N ILE A 4 -36.90 -5.88 15.34
CA ILE A 4 -35.74 -6.39 16.10
C ILE A 4 -34.91 -7.35 15.23
N MET A 5 -35.59 -8.15 14.41
CA MET A 5 -34.94 -9.06 13.46
C MET A 5 -34.20 -8.28 12.35
N TRP A 6 -34.83 -7.20 11.87
CA TRP A 6 -34.24 -6.33 10.85
C TRP A 6 -33.05 -5.51 11.37
N SER A 7 -33.12 -4.98 12.60
CA SER A 7 -32.01 -4.23 13.18
C SER A 7 -30.78 -5.11 13.39
N SER A 8 -30.99 -6.35 13.85
CA SER A 8 -29.91 -7.32 14.07
C SER A 8 -29.23 -7.70 12.75
N PHE A 9 -30.02 -7.90 11.68
CA PHE A 9 -29.48 -8.21 10.36
C PHE A 9 -28.68 -7.03 9.77
N ALA A 10 -29.19 -5.80 9.91
CA ALA A 10 -28.49 -4.60 9.44
C ALA A 10 -27.14 -4.41 10.15
N LEU A 11 -27.10 -4.62 11.47
CA LEU A 11 -25.85 -4.55 12.25
C LEU A 11 -24.83 -5.60 11.82
N LEU A 12 -25.29 -6.82 11.54
CA LEU A 12 -24.42 -7.91 11.08
C LEU A 12 -23.82 -7.59 9.70
N MET A 13 -24.60 -7.04 8.77
CA MET A 13 -24.10 -6.64 7.46
C MET A 13 -23.07 -5.50 7.54
N ILE A 14 -23.29 -4.53 8.42
CA ILE A 14 -22.32 -3.44 8.67
C ILE A 14 -21.02 -3.99 9.28
N ALA A 15 -21.12 -4.92 10.22
CA ALA A 15 -19.93 -5.53 10.82
C ALA A 15 -19.11 -6.32 9.79
N ILE A 16 -19.77 -7.05 8.89
CA ILE A 16 -19.11 -7.78 7.80
C ILE A 16 -18.41 -6.82 6.84
N THR A 17 -19.08 -5.76 6.38
CA THR A 17 -18.46 -4.80 5.45
C THR A 17 -17.28 -4.08 6.09
N LEU A 18 -17.39 -3.67 7.36
CA LEU A 18 -16.26 -3.11 8.11
C LEU A 18 -15.11 -4.09 8.23
N SER A 19 -15.39 -5.37 8.48
CA SER A 19 -14.35 -6.42 8.54
C SER A 19 -13.61 -6.56 7.20
N PHE A 20 -14.33 -6.56 6.08
CA PHE A 20 -13.70 -6.60 4.74
C PHE A 20 -12.89 -5.34 4.44
N VAL A 21 -13.38 -4.17 4.84
CA VAL A 21 -12.65 -2.90 4.69
C VAL A 21 -11.37 -2.94 5.52
N ILE A 22 -11.42 -3.37 6.78
CA ILE A 22 -10.25 -3.48 7.66
C ILE A 22 -9.23 -4.46 7.10
N VAL A 23 -9.64 -5.65 6.63
CA VAL A 23 -8.71 -6.62 6.02
C VAL A 23 -8.05 -6.06 4.76
N LYS A 24 -8.79 -5.31 3.92
CA LYS A 24 -8.21 -4.62 2.77
C LYS A 24 -7.28 -3.48 3.18
N TYR A 25 -7.60 -2.79 4.27
CA TYR A 25 -6.77 -1.73 4.81
C TYR A 25 -5.48 -2.27 5.41
N GLU A 26 -5.53 -3.37 6.16
CA GLU A 26 -4.36 -4.12 6.64
C GLU A 26 -3.51 -4.60 5.47
N HIS A 27 -4.10 -5.06 4.36
CA HIS A 27 -3.31 -5.44 3.18
C HIS A 27 -2.70 -4.25 2.42
N PHE A 28 -3.20 -3.04 2.67
CA PHE A 28 -2.69 -1.78 2.11
C PHE A 28 -1.70 -1.08 3.07
N ILE A 29 -1.85 -1.29 4.38
CA ILE A 29 -1.03 -0.69 5.44
C ILE A 29 0.06 -1.63 5.95
N ALA A 30 -0.04 -2.94 5.71
CA ALA A 30 1.11 -3.81 5.65
C ALA A 30 1.89 -3.45 4.37
N SER A 31 2.99 -2.73 4.38
CA SER A 31 3.79 -2.22 5.49
C SER A 31 4.71 -1.14 4.87
N PRO A 32 4.78 0.10 5.39
CA PRO A 32 5.87 1.00 5.07
C PRO A 32 7.23 0.47 5.58
N ASP A 33 7.26 -0.63 6.35
CA ASP A 33 8.46 -1.38 6.74
C ASP A 33 8.75 -2.63 5.87
N ASP A 34 7.82 -3.10 5.02
CA ASP A 34 8.05 -4.23 4.07
C ASP A 34 8.71 -3.79 2.76
N GLN A 35 9.01 -2.50 2.61
CA GLN A 35 9.90 -2.05 1.55
C GLN A 35 11.36 -2.39 1.84
N ARG A 36 11.70 -3.05 2.95
CA ARG A 36 13.08 -3.47 3.20
C ARG A 36 13.44 -4.66 2.33
N CYS A 37 14.64 -4.62 1.77
CA CYS A 37 15.18 -5.67 0.92
C CYS A 37 16.62 -6.00 1.30
N GLY A 38 17.03 -7.23 1.06
CA GLY A 38 18.34 -7.73 1.49
C GLY A 38 18.39 -9.25 1.42
N ILE A 39 19.48 -9.81 1.92
CA ILE A 39 19.75 -11.26 1.88
C ILE A 39 18.71 -12.05 2.70
N ASP A 40 18.26 -11.48 3.83
CA ASP A 40 17.34 -12.12 4.78
C ASP A 40 15.92 -11.52 4.76
N GLN A 41 15.57 -10.78 3.71
CA GLN A 41 14.27 -10.11 3.56
C GLN A 41 13.51 -10.63 2.35
N ASN A 42 12.21 -10.39 2.31
CA ASN A 42 11.41 -10.73 1.14
C ASN A 42 11.94 -9.99 -0.11
N PRO A 43 11.88 -10.63 -1.30
CA PRO A 43 12.24 -9.97 -2.54
C PRO A 43 11.28 -8.82 -2.85
N CYS A 44 11.82 -7.78 -3.49
CA CYS A 44 11.03 -6.62 -3.88
C CYS A 44 9.92 -6.99 -4.88
N PRO A 45 8.76 -6.30 -4.83
CA PRO A 45 7.66 -6.54 -5.75
C PRO A 45 8.05 -6.25 -7.21
N PHE A 46 7.39 -6.92 -8.16
CA PHE A 46 7.64 -6.73 -9.59
C PHE A 46 7.55 -5.25 -10.00
N GLY A 47 8.53 -4.79 -10.79
CA GLY A 47 8.63 -3.38 -11.20
C GLY A 47 9.33 -2.47 -10.18
N THR A 48 9.92 -3.05 -9.14
CA THR A 48 10.80 -2.35 -8.18
C THR A 48 12.14 -3.09 -8.06
N TYR A 49 13.20 -2.39 -7.62
CA TYR A 49 14.53 -2.96 -7.40
C TYR A 49 15.04 -2.61 -6.01
N CYS A 50 15.92 -3.46 -5.46
CA CYS A 50 16.50 -3.22 -4.16
C CYS A 50 17.67 -2.23 -4.25
N ALA A 51 17.62 -1.14 -3.49
CA ALA A 51 18.70 -0.17 -3.35
C ALA A 51 18.74 0.40 -1.93
N ASN A 52 19.94 0.43 -1.34
CA ASN A 52 20.19 0.88 0.04
C ASN A 52 19.31 0.17 1.10
N GLY A 53 18.97 -1.10 0.86
CA GLY A 53 18.12 -1.87 1.76
C GLY A 53 16.63 -1.55 1.63
N TYR A 54 16.22 -0.82 0.60
CA TYR A 54 14.82 -0.50 0.31
C TYR A 54 14.42 -0.81 -1.15
N CYS A 55 13.16 -1.19 -1.36
CA CYS A 55 12.57 -1.42 -2.67
C CYS A 55 12.19 -0.08 -3.31
N ILE A 56 12.88 0.28 -4.38
CA ILE A 56 12.67 1.53 -5.13
C ILE A 56 11.94 1.21 -6.44
N GLY A 57 10.97 2.04 -6.79
CA GLY A 57 10.26 1.93 -8.07
C GLY A 57 11.18 2.14 -9.27
N ASN A 58 10.93 1.40 -10.35
CA ASN A 58 11.65 1.57 -11.62
C ASN A 58 11.20 2.81 -12.41
N THR A 59 10.46 3.72 -11.77
CA THR A 59 10.08 5.00 -12.35
C THR A 59 11.34 5.87 -12.46
N PRO A 60 11.69 6.35 -13.66
CA PRO A 60 12.81 7.27 -13.79
C PRO A 60 12.56 8.49 -12.90
N PRO A 61 13.59 9.02 -12.20
CA PRO A 61 13.43 10.23 -11.44
C PRO A 61 12.94 11.32 -12.39
N ALA A 62 11.73 11.84 -12.13
CA ALA A 62 11.24 12.99 -12.85
C ALA A 62 12.12 14.17 -12.45
N LEU A 63 12.91 14.68 -13.39
CA LEU A 63 13.57 15.95 -13.19
C LEU A 63 12.47 17.00 -12.99
N PRO A 64 12.47 17.76 -11.88
CA PRO A 64 11.55 18.86 -11.75
C PRO A 64 11.80 19.82 -12.92
N SER A 65 10.75 20.14 -13.68
CA SER A 65 10.81 21.02 -14.87
C SER A 65 11.48 22.38 -14.63
N ASN A 66 11.69 22.76 -13.37
CA ASN A 66 12.15 24.07 -12.94
C ASN A 66 13.51 24.06 -12.23
N THR A 67 14.25 22.95 -12.18
CA THR A 67 15.65 23.04 -11.74
C THR A 67 16.46 23.62 -12.90
N GLY A 68 16.84 24.89 -12.79
CA GLY A 68 17.79 25.59 -13.67
C GLY A 68 19.21 25.03 -13.63
N LEU A 69 19.34 23.71 -13.57
CA LEU A 69 20.59 22.97 -13.67
C LEU A 69 20.96 22.91 -15.16
N PRO A 70 22.13 23.46 -15.55
CA PRO A 70 22.57 23.39 -16.93
C PRO A 70 22.88 21.93 -17.27
N VAL A 71 22.05 21.33 -18.12
CA VAL A 71 22.36 20.04 -18.76
C VAL A 71 23.33 20.37 -19.90
N PHE A 72 24.63 20.26 -19.63
CA PHE A 72 25.64 20.39 -20.69
C PHE A 72 25.60 19.14 -21.59
N PRO A 73 25.72 19.31 -22.92
CA PRO A 73 25.88 18.21 -23.87
C PRO A 73 27.24 17.51 -23.74
#